data_AF-A0A223M028-F1
#
_entry.id   AF-A0A223M028-F1
#
_cell.length_a   1.000
_cell.length_b   1.000
_cell.length_c   1.000
_cell.angle_alpha   90.00
_cell.angle_beta   90.00
_cell.angle_gamma   90.00
#
_symmetry.space_group_name_H-M   'P 1'
#
loop_
_entity.id
_entity.type
_entity.pdbx_description
1 polymer ?
#
loop_
_entity_poly.entity_id
_entity_poly.type
_entity_poly.pdbx_seq_one_letter_code
_entity_poly.pdbx_strand_id
1 'polypeptide(L)'
;TAEKFQPSFLNSEKILFRTGDLGKQIAPGVIEFIGRKDNQVKVNGYRVDPGEIEYQISRHAQIEKAIVLPIEVNNQTRLSAYCQTDKEIKISEIREFLANSLPVYMIPTSFIFLKQFPLTKHGKLDLRSLVALKPTDQLTQVPYTAPRNTLESKLVHIWEKILTKHPIGIFDNFFEIGGHSLLLSRVVTHVHKELNVLVKLADFFKVPTIVGLAALISKTQSNYQGPIPAINQQQAYPYPH
;
A
#
# COMPACT_ATOMS: atom_id res chain seq x y z
N THR A 1 -18.14 17.24 -4.14
CA THR A 1 -18.81 18.27 -3.31
C THR A 1 -18.56 19.65 -3.88
N ALA A 2 -19.39 20.62 -3.51
CA ALA A 2 -19.45 22.00 -4.05
C ALA A 2 -18.10 22.77 -4.07
N GLU A 3 -17.06 22.27 -3.39
CA GLU A 3 -15.71 22.86 -3.44
C GLU A 3 -14.94 22.65 -4.75
N LYS A 4 -15.21 21.57 -5.52
CA LYS A 4 -14.45 21.24 -6.74
C LYS A 4 -15.04 21.84 -8.02
N PHE A 5 -16.32 22.19 -8.01
CA PHE A 5 -17.06 22.69 -9.17
C PHE A 5 -17.73 24.00 -8.79
N GLN A 6 -17.29 25.10 -9.40
CA GLN A 6 -17.76 26.46 -9.08
C GLN A 6 -18.37 27.11 -10.33
N PRO A 7 -19.37 27.98 -10.21
CA PRO A 7 -19.85 28.78 -11.33
C PRO A 7 -18.69 29.57 -11.96
N SER A 8 -18.64 29.62 -13.28
CA SER A 8 -17.60 30.37 -13.98
C SER A 8 -17.84 31.87 -13.84
N PHE A 9 -16.80 32.57 -13.42
CA PHE A 9 -16.80 34.04 -13.35
C PHE A 9 -16.83 34.69 -14.75
N LEU A 10 -16.57 33.91 -15.82
CA LEU A 10 -16.65 34.38 -17.21
C LEU A 10 -18.06 34.18 -17.81
N ASN A 11 -18.80 33.17 -17.33
CA ASN A 11 -20.16 32.87 -17.77
C ASN A 11 -20.84 32.02 -16.69
N SER A 12 -21.87 32.56 -16.03
CA SER A 12 -22.57 31.91 -14.93
C SER A 12 -23.32 30.61 -15.31
N GLU A 13 -23.56 30.36 -16.60
CA GLU A 13 -24.13 29.11 -17.11
C GLU A 13 -23.08 28.00 -17.26
N LYS A 14 -21.79 28.31 -17.11
CA LYS A 14 -20.68 27.35 -17.19
C LYS A 14 -20.11 27.07 -15.80
N ILE A 15 -19.55 25.87 -15.65
CA ILE A 15 -18.92 25.42 -14.40
C ILE A 15 -17.41 25.36 -14.60
N LEU A 16 -16.66 25.98 -13.70
CA LEU A 16 -15.21 25.81 -13.56
C LEU A 16 -14.92 24.61 -12.66
N PHE A 17 -14.05 23.73 -13.14
CA PHE A 17 -13.49 22.66 -12.33
C PHE A 17 -12.16 23.10 -11.73
N ARG A 18 -12.07 23.08 -10.39
CA ARG A 18 -10.83 23.37 -9.68
C ARG A 18 -9.92 22.15 -9.76
N THR A 19 -9.03 22.14 -10.75
CA THR A 19 -8.12 21.01 -10.98
C THR A 19 -7.21 20.77 -9.78
N GLY A 20 -6.81 21.84 -9.08
CA GLY A 20 -5.82 21.86 -8.00
C GLY A 20 -4.37 21.90 -8.49
N ASP A 21 -4.15 21.96 -9.80
CA ASP A 21 -2.85 22.20 -10.42
C ASP A 21 -2.46 23.69 -10.33
N LEU A 22 -1.17 23.95 -10.14
CA LEU A 22 -0.55 25.26 -10.23
C LEU A 22 0.14 25.38 -11.59
N GLY A 23 -0.27 26.37 -12.37
CA GLY A 23 0.36 26.73 -13.64
C GLY A 23 0.87 28.17 -13.61
N LYS A 24 2.00 28.43 -14.28
CA LYS A 24 2.51 29.78 -14.55
C LYS A 24 2.30 30.08 -16.02
N GLN A 25 1.71 31.22 -16.34
CA GLN A 25 1.69 31.67 -17.71
C GLN A 25 3.09 32.20 -18.08
N ILE A 26 3.73 31.57 -19.07
CA ILE A 26 5.08 31.95 -19.53
C ILE A 26 5.05 32.72 -20.86
N ALA A 27 3.97 32.60 -21.62
CA ALA A 27 3.68 33.38 -22.81
C ALA A 27 2.15 33.42 -23.04
N PRO A 28 1.63 34.31 -23.92
CA PRO A 28 0.22 34.30 -24.29
C PRO A 28 -0.24 32.91 -24.75
N GLY A 29 -1.21 32.33 -24.05
CA GLY A 29 -1.74 30.98 -24.32
C GLY A 29 -0.86 29.80 -23.87
N VAL A 30 0.33 30.04 -23.31
CA VAL A 30 1.23 28.97 -22.85
C VAL A 30 1.31 28.98 -21.33
N ILE A 31 0.83 27.88 -20.73
CA ILE A 31 0.87 27.65 -19.28
C ILE A 31 1.88 26.55 -19.00
N GLU A 32 2.93 26.90 -18.26
CA GLU A 32 3.90 25.95 -17.70
C GLU A 32 3.32 25.35 -16.42
N PHE A 33 3.32 24.02 -16.32
CA PHE A 33 2.89 23.31 -15.11
C PHE A 33 3.97 23.39 -14.03
N ILE A 34 3.64 23.96 -12.87
CA ILE A 34 4.59 24.18 -11.75
C ILE A 34 4.46 23.07 -10.70
N GLY A 35 3.27 22.50 -10.53
CA GLY A 35 3.00 21.54 -9.47
C GLY A 35 1.55 21.60 -9.04
N ARG A 36 1.27 21.30 -7.78
CA ARG A 36 -0.10 21.22 -7.26
C ARG A 36 -0.27 21.99 -5.95
N LYS A 37 -1.45 22.56 -5.78
CA LYS A 37 -1.86 23.25 -4.54
C LYS A 37 -2.28 22.27 -3.45
N ASP A 38 -2.72 21.06 -3.83
CA ASP A 38 -2.96 19.96 -2.91
C ASP A 38 -1.73 19.07 -2.80
N ASN A 39 -1.54 18.45 -1.63
CA ASN A 39 -0.37 17.62 -1.29
C ASN A 39 -0.40 16.23 -1.98
N GLN A 40 -1.08 16.09 -3.12
CA GLN A 40 -1.25 14.80 -3.79
C GLN A 40 0.06 14.33 -4.45
N VAL A 41 0.36 13.05 -4.32
CA VAL A 41 1.62 12.42 -4.73
C VAL A 41 1.37 11.27 -5.71
N LYS A 42 2.34 10.99 -6.59
CA LYS A 42 2.29 9.81 -7.45
C LYS A 42 3.06 8.67 -6.78
N VAL A 43 2.41 7.54 -6.56
CA VAL A 43 3.00 6.35 -5.94
C VAL A 43 2.70 5.16 -6.84
N ASN A 44 3.73 4.57 -7.45
CA ASN A 44 3.59 3.42 -8.36
C ASN A 44 2.55 3.63 -9.48
N GLY A 45 2.46 4.84 -10.04
CA GLY A 45 1.48 5.20 -11.09
C GLY A 45 0.09 5.59 -10.57
N TYR A 46 -0.19 5.42 -9.29
CA TYR A 46 -1.42 5.87 -8.65
C TYR A 46 -1.27 7.29 -8.14
N ARG A 47 -2.36 8.04 -8.23
CA ARG A 47 -2.48 9.36 -7.62
C ARG A 47 -3.07 9.18 -6.23
N VAL A 48 -2.31 9.55 -5.21
CA VAL A 48 -2.65 9.31 -3.81
C VAL A 48 -2.72 10.65 -3.07
N ASP A 49 -3.71 10.78 -2.20
CA ASP A 49 -3.84 11.90 -1.28
C ASP A 49 -3.35 11.49 0.13
N PRO A 50 -2.18 11.98 0.59
CA PRO A 50 -1.70 11.67 1.92
C PRO A 50 -2.69 12.04 3.03
N GLY A 51 -3.49 13.09 2.85
CA GLY A 51 -4.48 13.52 3.83
C GLY A 51 -5.61 12.51 4.05
N GLU A 52 -5.98 11.75 3.01
CA GLU A 52 -6.94 10.65 3.14
C GLU A 52 -6.38 9.52 4.02
N ILE A 53 -5.09 9.21 3.84
CA ILE A 53 -4.41 8.18 4.61
C ILE A 53 -4.24 8.61 6.07
N GLU A 54 -3.79 9.86 6.30
CA GLU A 54 -3.70 10.47 7.64
C GLU A 54 -5.04 10.43 8.38
N TYR A 55 -6.12 10.77 7.67
CA TYR A 55 -7.48 10.70 8.20
C TYR A 55 -7.85 9.28 8.62
N GLN A 56 -7.58 8.27 7.79
CA GLN A 56 -7.86 6.89 8.18
C GLN A 56 -7.00 6.43 9.35
N ILE A 57 -5.68 6.72 9.34
CA ILE A 57 -4.78 6.33 10.45
C ILE A 57 -5.25 6.94 11.78
N SER A 58 -5.67 8.21 11.79
CA SER A 58 -6.12 8.88 13.02
C SER A 58 -7.43 8.32 13.61
N ARG A 59 -8.15 7.46 12.88
CA ARG A 59 -9.31 6.73 13.41
C ARG A 59 -8.93 5.47 14.19
N HIS A 60 -7.66 5.06 14.16
CA HIS A 60 -7.18 3.98 15.00
C HIS A 60 -7.15 4.45 16.46
N ALA A 61 -7.78 3.70 17.37
CA ALA A 61 -8.04 4.14 18.75
C ALA A 61 -6.78 4.51 19.56
N GLN A 62 -5.62 3.99 19.15
CA GLN A 62 -4.34 4.21 19.83
C GLN A 62 -3.44 5.27 19.15
N ILE A 63 -3.87 5.90 18.06
CA ILE A 63 -3.07 6.89 17.33
C ILE A 63 -3.70 8.26 17.50
N GLU A 64 -2.95 9.19 18.09
CA GLU A 64 -3.44 10.55 18.36
C GLU A 64 -3.35 11.44 17.13
N LYS A 65 -2.27 11.30 16.37
CA LYS A 65 -2.00 12.10 15.18
C LYS A 65 -1.13 11.32 14.20
N ALA A 66 -1.40 11.51 12.91
CA ALA A 66 -0.64 10.88 11.84
C ALA A 66 -0.20 11.93 10.82
N ILE A 67 0.98 11.74 10.26
CA ILE A 67 1.51 12.51 9.11
C ILE A 67 2.04 11.50 8.10
N VAL A 68 1.63 11.62 6.84
CA VAL A 68 2.05 10.73 5.76
C VAL A 68 2.87 11.52 4.75
N LEU A 69 4.10 11.09 4.52
CA LEU A 69 5.02 11.75 3.60
C LEU A 69 5.43 10.83 2.46
N PRO A 70 5.55 11.36 1.23
CA PRO A 70 6.26 10.67 0.17
C PRO A 70 7.76 10.63 0.51
N ILE A 71 8.37 9.45 0.41
CA ILE A 71 9.81 9.25 0.51
C ILE A 71 10.33 8.61 -0.78
N GLU A 72 11.47 9.10 -1.26
CA GLU A 72 12.14 8.51 -2.43
C GLU A 72 13.12 7.43 -1.96
N VAL A 73 12.92 6.20 -2.44
CA VAL A 73 13.80 5.07 -2.17
C VAL A 73 14.12 4.38 -3.50
N ASN A 74 15.39 4.32 -3.88
CA ASN A 74 15.84 3.73 -5.15
C ASN A 74 15.10 4.29 -6.39
N ASN A 75 14.94 5.62 -6.46
CA ASN A 75 14.19 6.34 -7.50
C ASN A 75 12.70 5.93 -7.61
N GLN A 76 12.13 5.43 -6.52
CA GLN A 76 10.70 5.15 -6.41
C GLN A 76 10.09 5.90 -5.23
N THR A 77 9.02 6.64 -5.51
CA THR A 77 8.19 7.25 -4.48
C THR A 77 7.43 6.20 -3.70
N ARG A 78 7.58 6.23 -2.37
CA ARG A 78 6.87 5.39 -1.40
C ARG A 78 6.22 6.24 -0.33
N LEU A 79 5.31 5.66 0.44
CA LEU A 79 4.60 6.37 1.51
C LEU A 79 5.16 5.93 2.86
N SER A 80 5.54 6.90 3.68
CA SER A 80 5.94 6.69 5.07
C SER A 80 4.94 7.37 6.00
N ALA A 81 4.43 6.64 6.99
CA ALA A 81 3.54 7.17 8.00
C ALA A 81 4.29 7.39 9.31
N TYR A 82 4.12 8.57 9.88
CA TYR A 82 4.61 8.95 11.21
C TYR A 82 3.39 9.05 12.12
N CYS A 83 3.37 8.26 13.19
CA CYS A 83 2.22 8.13 14.07
C CYS A 83 2.62 8.53 15.49
N GLN A 84 1.88 9.49 16.07
CA GLN A 84 2.02 9.83 17.47
C GLN A 84 1.20 8.87 18.34
N THR A 85 1.84 8.20 19.29
CA THR A 85 1.20 7.29 20.25
C THR A 85 2.08 7.09 21.49
N ASP A 86 1.42 6.91 22.63
CA ASP A 86 2.04 6.47 23.89
C ASP A 86 1.95 4.95 24.11
N LYS A 87 1.36 4.22 23.17
CA LYS A 87 1.18 2.76 23.23
C LYS A 87 2.12 2.05 22.26
N GLU A 88 2.49 0.84 22.62
CA GLU A 88 3.18 -0.06 21.69
C GLU A 88 2.14 -0.69 20.76
N ILE A 89 2.24 -0.36 19.46
CA ILE A 89 1.32 -0.85 18.42
C ILE A 89 2.11 -1.69 17.45
N LYS A 90 1.58 -2.87 17.10
CA LYS A 90 2.18 -3.70 16.06
C LYS A 90 1.87 -3.11 14.68
N ILE A 91 2.87 -3.00 13.82
CA ILE A 91 2.69 -2.49 12.45
C ILE A 91 1.63 -3.31 11.69
N SER A 92 1.56 -4.62 11.92
CA SER A 92 0.57 -5.51 11.31
C SER A 92 -0.88 -5.10 11.63
N GLU A 93 -1.13 -4.64 12.86
CA GLU A 93 -2.47 -4.22 13.31
C GLU A 93 -2.95 -2.99 12.55
N ILE A 94 -2.07 -1.99 12.40
CA ILE A 94 -2.38 -0.78 11.62
C ILE A 94 -2.58 -1.11 10.14
N ARG A 95 -1.73 -1.96 9.57
CA ARG A 95 -1.89 -2.39 8.17
C ARG A 95 -3.22 -3.08 7.95
N GLU A 96 -3.61 -3.98 8.84
CA GLU A 96 -4.89 -4.67 8.76
C GLU A 96 -6.06 -3.68 8.90
N PHE A 97 -5.97 -2.76 9.86
CA PHE A 97 -6.97 -1.71 10.04
C PHE A 97 -7.15 -0.86 8.77
N LEU A 98 -6.04 -0.40 8.16
CA LEU A 98 -6.08 0.40 6.93
C LEU A 98 -6.54 -0.41 5.72
N ALA A 99 -6.19 -1.70 5.62
CA ALA A 99 -6.62 -2.56 4.52
C ALA A 99 -8.14 -2.78 4.46
N ASN A 100 -8.86 -2.52 5.56
CA ASN A 100 -10.32 -2.59 5.59
C ASN A 100 -11.00 -1.34 5.01
N SER A 101 -10.30 -0.21 4.90
CA SER A 101 -10.88 1.07 4.46
C SER A 101 -10.18 1.70 3.25
N LEU A 102 -8.93 1.33 2.98
CA LEU A 102 -8.13 1.89 1.90
C LEU A 102 -7.75 0.85 0.85
N PRO A 103 -7.66 1.25 -0.43
CA PRO A 103 -6.98 0.47 -1.43
C PRO A 103 -5.54 0.18 -1.03
N VAL A 104 -5.09 -1.02 -1.34
CA VAL A 104 -3.77 -1.53 -0.99
C VAL A 104 -2.60 -0.61 -1.38
N TYR A 105 -2.68 0.07 -2.52
CA TYR A 105 -1.62 0.98 -2.99
C TYR A 105 -1.52 2.28 -2.18
N MET A 106 -2.52 2.61 -1.37
CA MET A 106 -2.51 3.77 -0.47
C MET A 106 -1.92 3.44 0.90
N ILE A 107 -1.72 2.16 1.22
CA ILE A 107 -1.19 1.75 2.53
C ILE A 107 0.31 2.08 2.59
N PRO A 108 0.78 2.86 3.58
CA PRO A 108 2.19 3.18 3.76
C PRO A 108 3.10 1.96 3.79
N THR A 109 4.27 2.05 3.17
CA THR A 109 5.27 0.97 3.21
C THR A 109 6.06 0.97 4.51
N SER A 110 6.16 2.10 5.20
CA SER A 110 6.84 2.23 6.50
C SER A 110 5.96 2.96 7.51
N PHE A 111 6.12 2.59 8.78
CA PHE A 111 5.46 3.21 9.93
C PHE A 111 6.51 3.55 10.98
N ILE A 112 6.51 4.80 11.47
CA ILE A 112 7.39 5.28 12.53
C ILE A 112 6.52 5.78 13.67
N PHE A 113 6.71 5.22 14.86
CA PHE A 113 5.98 5.61 16.06
C PHE A 113 6.79 6.60 16.90
N LEU A 114 6.13 7.68 17.32
CA LEU A 114 6.72 8.77 18.07
C LEU A 114 5.87 9.06 19.30
N LYS A 115 6.51 9.37 20.43
CA LYS A 115 5.78 9.93 21.58
C LYS A 115 5.25 11.34 21.29
N GLN A 116 5.98 12.09 20.48
CA GLN A 116 5.59 13.44 20.09
C GLN A 116 6.20 13.82 18.74
N PHE A 117 5.48 14.62 17.96
CA PHE A 117 6.00 15.19 16.73
C PHE A 117 7.09 16.25 16.99
N PRO A 118 8.21 16.22 16.24
CA PRO A 118 9.23 17.26 16.34
C PRO A 118 8.67 18.58 15.82
N LEU A 119 8.95 19.66 16.56
CA LEU A 119 8.56 21.01 16.22
C LEU A 119 9.81 21.87 16.00
N THR A 120 9.74 22.78 15.04
CA THR A 120 10.71 23.85 14.82
C THR A 120 10.72 24.82 16.01
N LYS A 121 11.74 25.69 16.09
CA LYS A 121 11.83 26.76 17.10
C LYS A 121 10.60 27.70 17.15
N HIS A 122 9.79 27.72 16.08
CA HIS A 122 8.57 28.52 15.99
C HIS A 122 7.28 27.71 16.25
N GLY A 123 7.40 26.48 16.77
CA GLY A 123 6.26 25.62 17.10
C GLY A 123 5.57 24.95 15.90
N LYS A 124 6.09 25.12 14.67
CA LYS A 124 5.59 24.41 13.48
C LYS A 124 6.17 23.01 13.39
N LEU A 125 5.43 22.07 12.78
CA LEU A 125 5.92 20.71 12.50
C LEU A 125 7.25 20.74 11.74
N ASP A 126 8.26 20.04 12.25
CA ASP A 126 9.55 19.90 11.59
C ASP A 126 9.56 18.68 10.67
N LEU A 127 9.11 18.89 9.44
CA LEU A 127 9.10 17.85 8.40
C LEU A 127 10.50 17.32 8.08
N ARG A 128 11.55 18.15 8.22
CA ARG A 128 12.92 17.71 7.94
C ARG A 128 13.37 16.72 9.00
N SER A 129 13.09 17.01 10.27
CA SER A 129 13.35 16.05 11.36
C SER A 129 12.57 14.76 11.15
N LEU A 130 11.31 14.82 10.72
CA LEU A 130 10.53 13.62 10.40
C LEU A 130 11.16 12.78 9.29
N VAL A 131 11.50 13.38 8.15
CA VAL A 131 12.12 12.64 7.04
C VAL A 131 13.50 12.08 7.44
N ALA A 132 14.24 12.79 8.30
CA ALA A 132 15.53 12.33 8.83
C ALA A 132 15.39 11.19 9.83
N LEU A 133 14.21 11.01 10.46
CA LEU A 133 13.90 9.76 11.14
C LEU A 133 13.82 8.70 10.04
N LYS A 134 14.91 7.95 9.90
CA LYS A 134 14.83 6.69 9.19
C LYS A 134 13.69 5.90 9.83
N PRO A 135 12.86 5.16 9.06
CA PRO A 135 12.15 4.05 9.65
C PRO A 135 13.16 3.33 10.51
N THR A 136 12.91 3.27 11.82
CA THR A 136 13.91 2.83 12.81
C THR A 136 14.72 1.74 12.14
N ASP A 137 16.05 1.88 12.11
CA ASP A 137 16.97 0.85 11.58
C ASP A 137 16.81 -0.50 12.33
N GLN A 138 15.74 -0.68 13.11
CA GLN A 138 14.87 -1.86 13.08
C GLN A 138 14.20 -2.10 11.70
N LEU A 139 14.98 -2.08 10.61
CA LEU A 139 15.12 -3.37 9.95
C LEU A 139 15.61 -4.26 11.08
N THR A 140 14.70 -4.87 11.83
CA THR A 140 15.07 -5.98 12.68
C THR A 140 15.95 -6.78 11.77
N GLN A 141 17.24 -6.92 12.09
CA GLN A 141 18.03 -7.97 11.49
C GLN A 141 17.38 -9.22 12.03
N VAL A 142 16.22 -9.55 11.44
CA VAL A 142 15.51 -10.78 11.66
C VAL A 142 16.56 -11.77 11.25
N PRO A 143 17.10 -12.56 12.19
CA PRO A 143 18.16 -13.48 11.87
C PRO A 143 17.69 -14.30 10.70
N TYR A 144 18.52 -14.38 9.66
CA TYR A 144 18.16 -15.13 8.47
C TYR A 144 17.68 -16.52 8.91
N THR A 145 16.46 -16.84 8.52
CA THR A 145 15.86 -18.14 8.80
C THR A 145 15.52 -18.77 7.47
N ALA A 146 16.16 -19.89 7.19
CA ALA A 146 15.96 -20.67 5.97
C ALA A 146 14.53 -21.24 5.90
N PRO A 147 14.01 -21.48 4.68
CA PRO A 147 12.73 -22.16 4.49
C PRO A 147 12.73 -23.56 5.12
N ARG A 148 11.64 -23.89 5.80
CA ARG A 148 11.49 -25.12 6.61
C ARG A 148 10.77 -26.24 5.85
N ASN A 149 10.09 -25.91 4.77
CA ASN A 149 9.30 -26.85 3.98
C ASN A 149 9.27 -26.44 2.50
N THR A 150 8.75 -27.33 1.65
CA THR A 150 8.72 -27.15 0.19
C THR A 150 7.90 -25.93 -0.26
N LEU A 151 6.82 -25.59 0.46
CA LEU A 151 6.00 -24.42 0.17
C LEU A 151 6.80 -23.12 0.45
N GLU A 152 7.41 -23.01 1.63
CA GLU A 152 8.26 -21.87 1.98
C GLU A 152 9.42 -21.72 0.98
N SER A 153 10.08 -22.81 0.57
CA SER A 153 11.17 -22.75 -0.41
C SER A 153 10.72 -22.20 -1.78
N LYS A 154 9.54 -22.61 -2.26
CA LYS A 154 8.97 -22.07 -3.50
C LYS A 154 8.64 -20.58 -3.37
N LEU A 155 8.04 -20.18 -2.25
CA LEU A 155 7.70 -18.78 -2.00
C LEU A 155 8.96 -17.90 -1.91
N VAL A 156 10.00 -18.35 -1.22
CA VAL A 156 11.31 -17.67 -1.16
C VAL A 156 11.86 -17.49 -2.58
N HIS A 157 11.88 -18.55 -3.39
CA HIS A 157 12.37 -18.46 -4.77
C HIS A 157 11.61 -17.43 -5.62
N ILE A 158 10.27 -17.40 -5.51
CA ILE A 158 9.44 -16.39 -6.19
C ILE A 158 9.81 -14.97 -5.74
N TRP A 159 9.98 -14.76 -4.43
CA TRP A 159 10.32 -13.45 -3.87
C TRP A 159 11.71 -13.00 -4.32
N GLU A 160 12.73 -13.86 -4.24
CA GLU A 160 14.10 -13.53 -4.62
C GLU A 160 14.18 -13.14 -6.10
N LYS A 161 13.45 -13.85 -6.97
CA LYS A 161 13.35 -13.52 -8.39
C LYS A 161 12.70 -12.16 -8.65
N ILE A 162 11.65 -11.81 -7.91
CA ILE A 162 10.88 -10.58 -8.13
C ILE A 162 11.54 -9.35 -7.49
N LEU A 163 12.11 -9.52 -6.30
CA LEU A 163 12.80 -8.48 -5.55
C LEU A 163 14.26 -8.32 -5.98
N THR A 164 14.79 -9.28 -6.76
CA THR A 164 16.21 -9.32 -7.16
C THR A 164 17.16 -9.20 -5.96
N LYS A 165 16.77 -9.81 -4.84
CA LYS A 165 17.48 -9.77 -3.55
C LYS A 165 17.66 -11.19 -3.04
N HIS A 166 18.86 -11.50 -2.57
CA HIS A 166 19.22 -12.79 -1.98
C HIS A 166 20.27 -12.58 -0.87
N PRO A 167 20.21 -13.32 0.25
CA PRO A 167 19.16 -14.27 0.62
C PRO A 167 17.92 -13.56 1.21
N ILE A 168 16.74 -14.17 1.08
CA ILE A 168 15.51 -13.75 1.77
C ILE A 168 15.14 -14.80 2.84
N GLY A 169 15.00 -14.36 4.10
CA GLY A 169 14.54 -15.19 5.21
C GLY A 169 13.02 -15.31 5.28
N ILE A 170 12.51 -16.39 5.87
CA ILE A 170 11.05 -16.64 5.90
C ILE A 170 10.25 -15.62 6.73
N PHE A 171 10.92 -14.91 7.64
CA PHE A 171 10.35 -13.88 8.49
C PHE A 171 10.60 -12.46 7.96
N ASP A 172 11.31 -12.32 6.84
CA ASP A 172 11.52 -11.01 6.22
C ASP A 172 10.18 -10.44 5.77
N ASN A 173 9.94 -9.18 6.13
CA ASN A 173 8.76 -8.46 5.70
C ASN A 173 8.96 -7.95 4.26
N PHE A 174 8.07 -8.34 3.36
CA PHE A 174 8.09 -8.00 1.94
C PHE A 174 8.32 -6.51 1.70
N PHE A 175 7.64 -5.63 2.44
CA PHE A 175 7.71 -4.18 2.22
C PHE A 175 9.00 -3.57 2.77
N GLU A 176 9.51 -4.12 3.87
CA GLU A 176 10.76 -3.66 4.50
C GLU A 176 11.98 -4.03 3.65
N ILE A 177 11.94 -5.17 2.95
CA ILE A 177 13.02 -5.61 2.07
C ILE A 177 12.96 -5.03 0.65
N GLY A 178 12.08 -4.06 0.40
CA GLY A 178 12.01 -3.35 -0.88
C GLY A 178 10.75 -3.60 -1.71
N GLY A 179 9.84 -4.45 -1.24
CA GLY A 179 8.58 -4.75 -1.90
C GLY A 179 7.58 -3.60 -1.87
N HIS A 180 6.71 -3.57 -2.87
CA HIS A 180 5.60 -2.63 -2.99
C HIS A 180 4.44 -3.27 -3.78
N SER A 181 3.31 -2.58 -3.89
CA SER A 181 2.07 -3.13 -4.45
C SER A 181 2.21 -3.72 -5.87
N LEU A 182 3.04 -3.12 -6.73
CA LEU A 182 3.29 -3.63 -8.08
C LEU A 182 4.08 -4.93 -8.07
N LEU A 183 5.16 -5.01 -7.27
CA LEU A 183 5.92 -6.26 -7.10
C LEU A 183 5.05 -7.32 -6.44
N LEU A 184 4.19 -6.93 -5.51
CA LEU A 184 3.28 -7.88 -4.87
C LEU A 184 2.28 -8.47 -5.86
N SER A 185 1.72 -7.66 -6.75
CA SER A 185 0.84 -8.15 -7.82
C SER A 185 1.54 -9.22 -8.69
N ARG A 186 2.84 -9.01 -8.98
CA ARG A 186 3.67 -10.02 -9.67
C ARG A 186 3.85 -11.28 -8.83
N VAL A 187 4.12 -11.15 -7.52
CA VAL A 187 4.23 -12.30 -6.59
C VAL A 187 2.94 -13.12 -6.60
N VAL A 188 1.78 -12.49 -6.43
CA VAL A 188 0.48 -13.17 -6.44
C VAL A 188 0.24 -13.90 -7.77
N THR A 189 0.63 -13.27 -8.89
CA THR A 189 0.54 -13.89 -10.22
C THR A 189 1.42 -15.14 -10.33
N HIS A 190 2.66 -15.10 -9.83
CA HIS A 190 3.57 -16.24 -9.83
C HIS A 190 3.10 -17.35 -8.90
N VAL A 191 2.64 -17.02 -7.70
CA VAL A 191 2.03 -17.96 -6.75
C VAL A 191 0.86 -18.70 -7.39
N HIS A 192 -0.04 -17.99 -8.08
CA HIS A 192 -1.14 -18.62 -8.79
C HIS A 192 -0.66 -19.59 -9.88
N LYS A 193 0.30 -19.17 -10.70
CA LYS A 193 0.84 -20.00 -11.78
C LYS A 193 1.55 -21.27 -11.29
N GLU A 194 2.32 -21.16 -10.20
CA GLU A 194 3.20 -22.24 -9.74
C GLU A 194 2.56 -23.16 -8.70
N LEU A 195 1.57 -22.65 -7.95
CA LEU A 195 0.93 -23.38 -6.85
C LEU A 195 -0.57 -23.64 -7.09
N ASN A 196 -1.16 -23.07 -8.14
CA ASN A 196 -2.60 -23.15 -8.44
C ASN A 196 -3.48 -22.66 -7.27
N VAL A 197 -3.03 -21.59 -6.58
CA VAL A 197 -3.75 -20.98 -5.45
C VAL A 197 -4.00 -19.51 -5.71
N LEU A 198 -5.24 -19.08 -5.53
CA LEU A 198 -5.63 -17.68 -5.59
C LEU A 198 -5.42 -17.04 -4.21
N VAL A 199 -4.52 -16.05 -4.14
CA VAL A 199 -4.29 -15.25 -2.94
C VAL A 199 -4.78 -13.83 -3.21
N LYS A 200 -5.65 -13.30 -2.36
CA LYS A 200 -6.09 -11.89 -2.50
C LYS A 200 -4.95 -10.97 -2.09
N LEU A 201 -4.79 -9.86 -2.81
CA LEU A 201 -3.75 -8.87 -2.52
C LEU A 201 -3.87 -8.29 -1.10
N ALA A 202 -5.11 -8.04 -0.66
CA ALA A 202 -5.40 -7.54 0.68
C ALA A 202 -4.98 -8.53 1.77
N ASP A 203 -5.17 -9.83 1.53
CA ASP A 203 -4.81 -10.87 2.48
C ASP A 203 -3.30 -10.95 2.70
N PHE A 204 -2.51 -10.84 1.62
CA PHE A 204 -1.05 -10.79 1.75
C PHE A 204 -0.59 -9.57 2.57
N PHE A 205 -1.23 -8.40 2.40
CA PHE A 205 -0.86 -7.18 3.13
C PHE A 205 -1.00 -7.33 4.66
N LYS A 206 -1.88 -8.21 5.12
CA LYS A 206 -2.05 -8.55 6.53
C LYS A 206 -0.93 -9.46 7.06
N VAL A 207 -0.33 -10.27 6.18
CA VAL A 207 0.68 -11.27 6.51
C VAL A 207 1.90 -11.18 5.57
N PRO A 208 2.65 -10.06 5.57
CA PRO A 208 3.64 -9.77 4.54
C PRO A 208 4.98 -10.50 4.72
N THR A 209 4.94 -11.76 5.18
CA THR A 209 6.10 -12.64 5.36
C THR A 209 5.87 -13.96 4.63
N ILE A 210 6.94 -14.70 4.31
CA ILE A 210 6.82 -16.03 3.71
C ILE A 210 6.02 -16.97 4.62
N VAL A 211 6.31 -16.97 5.93
CA VAL A 211 5.56 -17.80 6.90
C VAL A 211 4.08 -17.43 6.90
N GLY A 212 3.77 -16.14 6.91
CA GLY A 212 2.40 -15.63 6.90
C GLY A 212 1.64 -16.04 5.64
N LEU A 213 2.28 -15.89 4.48
CA LEU A 213 1.71 -16.31 3.20
C LEU A 213 1.54 -17.84 3.12
N ALA A 214 2.52 -18.62 3.58
CA ALA A 214 2.45 -20.08 3.58
C ALA A 214 1.28 -20.59 4.45
N ALA A 215 1.08 -19.98 5.62
CA ALA A 215 -0.04 -20.28 6.50
C ALA A 215 -1.39 -19.94 5.83
N LEU A 216 -1.46 -18.82 5.11
CA LEU A 216 -2.65 -18.41 4.37
C LEU A 216 -2.99 -19.40 3.24
N ILE A 217 -1.99 -19.77 2.44
CA ILE A 217 -2.15 -20.75 1.36
C ILE A 217 -2.61 -22.10 1.92
N SER A 218 -2.01 -22.55 3.01
CA SER A 218 -2.35 -23.83 3.65
C SER A 218 -3.81 -23.85 4.11
N LYS A 219 -4.30 -22.77 4.75
CA LYS A 219 -5.72 -22.65 5.15
C LYS A 219 -6.67 -22.72 3.96
N THR A 220 -6.33 -22.05 2.85
CA THR A 220 -7.15 -22.09 1.63
C THR A 220 -7.19 -23.50 1.06
N GLN A 221 -6.05 -24.20 1.00
CA GLN A 221 -5.99 -25.58 0.50
C GLN A 221 -6.75 -26.57 1.40
N SER A 222 -6.71 -26.40 2.73
CA SER A 222 -7.50 -27.23 3.66
C SER A 222 -9.02 -27.04 3.50
N ASN A 223 -9.47 -25.85 3.10
CA ASN A 223 -10.89 -25.58 2.84
C ASN A 223 -11.38 -26.13 1.48
N TYR A 224 -10.48 -26.57 0.59
CA TYR A 224 -10.79 -27.21 -0.68
C TYR A 224 -10.71 -28.75 -0.59
N GLN A 225 -11.44 -29.37 0.34
CA GLN A 225 -11.68 -30.82 0.39
C GLN A 225 -13.16 -31.18 0.09
N GLY A 226 -13.75 -30.58 -0.93
CA GLY A 226 -15.04 -30.97 -1.48
C GLY A 226 -14.91 -31.40 -2.94
N PRO A 227 -15.49 -32.53 -3.38
CA PRO A 227 -15.48 -32.91 -4.79
C PRO A 227 -16.26 -31.87 -5.61
N ILE A 228 -15.68 -31.45 -6.74
CA ILE A 228 -16.39 -30.68 -7.76
C ILE A 228 -17.49 -31.61 -8.30
N PRO A 229 -18.79 -31.29 -8.19
CA PRO A 229 -19.80 -32.06 -8.89
C PRO A 229 -19.54 -31.89 -10.40
N ALA A 230 -19.34 -33.01 -11.08
CA ALA A 230 -19.22 -33.03 -12.53
C ALA A 230 -20.46 -32.34 -13.12
N ILE A 231 -20.24 -31.29 -13.92
CA ILE A 231 -21.30 -30.67 -14.70
C ILE A 231 -21.73 -31.72 -15.73
N ASN A 232 -22.89 -32.33 -15.49
CA ASN A 232 -23.45 -33.31 -16.40
C ASN A 232 -23.92 -32.57 -17.66
N GLN A 233 -23.13 -32.66 -18.74
CA GLN A 233 -23.55 -32.20 -20.06
C GLN A 233 -24.64 -33.15 -20.58
N GLN A 234 -25.90 -32.86 -20.28
CA GLN A 234 -27.06 -33.28 -21.10
C GLN A 234 -28.34 -32.73 -20.50
N GLN A 235 -28.87 -31.68 -21.12
CA GLN A 235 -30.30 -31.55 -21.40
C GLN A 235 -30.48 -30.43 -22.44
N ALA A 236 -30.51 -30.84 -23.70
CA ALA A 236 -31.00 -30.03 -24.79
C ALA A 236 -32.47 -29.70 -24.54
N TYR A 237 -32.82 -28.43 -24.46
CA TYR A 237 -34.21 -27.98 -24.42
C TYR A 237 -34.82 -28.16 -25.82
N PRO A 238 -35.98 -28.84 -25.97
CA PRO A 238 -36.73 -28.80 -27.22
C PRO A 238 -37.46 -27.47 -27.34
N TYR A 239 -37.32 -26.79 -28.48
CA TYR A 239 -38.15 -25.64 -28.84
C TYR A 239 -39.58 -26.09 -29.14
N PRO A 240 -40.63 -25.43 -28.62
CA PRO A 240 -41.99 -25.63 -29.09
C PRO A 240 -42.26 -24.81 -30.37
N HIS A 241 -43.10 -25.40 -31.23
CA HIS A 241 -43.52 -24.96 -32.57
C HIS A 241 -44.15 -23.57 -32.63
#